data_AF-A0A1W9M7C2-F1
#
_entry.id   AF-A0A1W9M7C2-F1
#
_cell.length_a   1.000
_cell.length_b   1.000
_cell.length_c   1.000
_cell.angle_alpha   90.00
_cell.angle_beta   90.00
_cell.angle_gamma   90.00
#
_symmetry.space_group_name_H-M   'P 1'
#
loop_
_entity.id
_entity.type
_entity.pdbx_description
1 polymer ?
#
loop_
_entity_poly.entity_id
_entity_poly.type
_entity_poly.pdbx_seq_one_letter_code
_entity_poly.pdbx_strand_id
1 'polypeptide(L)' 'VDPGFITNVRKKLDLDQREAAEIFGGGVNAFSRYENGKTKPPLALVKLLKVLDRHPDLLNEVRAA' A
#
# COMPACT_ATOMS: atom_id res chain seq x y z
N VAL A 1 -6.64 -9.15 4.72
CA VAL A 1 -6.60 -7.82 5.35
C VAL A 1 -7.88 -7.11 4.97
N ASP A 2 -8.44 -6.29 5.87
CA ASP A 2 -9.59 -5.46 5.55
C ASP A 2 -9.24 -4.51 4.39
N PRO A 3 -10.03 -4.44 3.30
CA PRO A 3 -9.82 -3.44 2.25
C PRO A 3 -9.70 -2.00 2.78
N GLY A 4 -10.44 -1.67 3.84
CA GLY A 4 -10.36 -0.36 4.50
C GLY A 4 -8.98 -0.04 5.07
N PHE A 5 -8.25 -1.05 5.56
CA PHE A 5 -6.89 -0.87 6.07
C PHE A 5 -5.93 -0.36 4.98
N ILE A 6 -6.00 -0.90 3.76
CA ILE A 6 -5.11 -0.48 2.67
C ILE A 6 -5.38 0.97 2.29
N THR A 7 -6.65 1.35 2.16
CA THR A 7 -7.05 2.74 1.89
C THR A 7 -6.51 3.68 2.96
N ASN A 8 -6.64 3.32 4.24
CA ASN A 8 -6.25 4.16 5.36
C ASN A 8 -4.73 4.39 5.40
N VAL A 9 -3.94 3.31 5.26
CA VAL A 9 -2.47 3.42 5.27
C VAL A 9 -1.98 4.21 4.06
N ARG A 10 -2.50 3.93 2.86
CA ARG A 10 -2.11 4.67 1.65
C ARG A 10 -2.34 6.17 1.80
N LYS A 11 -3.52 6.58 2.28
CA LYS A 11 -3.83 7.99 2.52
C LYS A 11 -2.96 8.60 3.61
N LYS A 12 -2.64 7.85 4.67
CA LYS A 12 -1.73 8.29 5.74
C LYS A 12 -0.31 8.55 5.22
N LEU A 13 0.12 7.81 4.20
CA LEU A 13 1.40 7.99 3.52
C LEU A 13 1.36 9.07 2.43
N ASP A 14 0.23 9.77 2.28
CA ASP A 14 -0.01 10.79 1.27
C ASP A 14 0.26 10.31 -0.17
N LEU A 15 -0.21 9.10 -0.47
CA LEU A 15 -0.08 8.48 -1.79
C LEU A 15 -1.42 8.39 -2.50
N ASP A 16 -1.45 8.63 -3.80
CA ASP A 16 -2.54 8.14 -4.64
C ASP A 16 -2.39 6.63 -4.93
N GLN A 17 -3.42 6.02 -5.55
CA GLN A 17 -3.41 4.58 -5.85
C GLN A 17 -2.34 4.19 -6.88
N ARG A 18 -2.00 5.10 -7.81
CA ARG A 18 -1.02 4.89 -8.86
C ARG A 18 0.38 4.96 -8.27
N GLU A 19 0.69 5.99 -7.49
CA GLU A 19 1.96 6.12 -6.77
C GLU A 19 2.19 4.92 -5.87
N ALA A 20 1.16 4.48 -5.14
CA ALA A 20 1.26 3.27 -4.33
C ALA A 20 1.53 2.02 -5.18
N ALA A 21 0.92 1.89 -6.36
CA ALA A 21 1.20 0.79 -7.28
C ALA A 21 2.61 0.86 -7.88
N GLU A 22 3.15 2.05 -8.11
CA GLU A 22 4.52 2.27 -8.59
C GLU A 22 5.55 1.91 -7.50
N ILE A 23 5.31 2.29 -6.24
CA ILE A 23 6.20 2.03 -5.10
C ILE A 23 6.14 0.56 -4.66
N PHE A 24 4.95 0.01 -4.50
CA PHE A 24 4.74 -1.30 -3.87
C PHE A 24 4.49 -2.44 -4.89
N GLY A 25 4.34 -2.10 -6.16
CA GLY A 25 4.10 -3.06 -7.24
C GLY A 25 2.66 -3.57 -7.35
N GLY A 26 2.47 -4.61 -8.19
CA GLY A 26 1.17 -5.22 -8.48
C GLY A 26 0.45 -4.66 -9.72
N GLY A 27 1.08 -3.73 -10.42
CA GLY A 27 0.57 -3.08 -11.64
C GLY A 27 -0.41 -1.93 -11.36
N VAL A 28 -0.63 -1.08 -12.36
CA VAL A 28 -1.32 0.24 -12.24
C VAL A 28 -2.67 0.21 -11.50
N ASN A 29 -3.39 -0.91 -11.53
CA ASN A 29 -4.72 -1.07 -10.92
C ASN A 29 -4.72 -1.88 -9.62
N ALA A 30 -3.56 -2.25 -9.06
CA ALA A 30 -3.46 -3.09 -7.87
C ALA A 30 -4.20 -2.49 -6.68
N PHE A 31 -3.87 -1.26 -6.28
CA PHE A 31 -4.46 -0.63 -5.11
C PHE A 31 -5.96 -0.41 -5.24
N SER A 32 -6.45 -0.03 -6.43
CA SER A 32 -7.89 0.02 -6.70
C SER A 32 -8.58 -1.35 -6.48
N ARG A 33 -7.97 -2.45 -6.93
CA ARG A 33 -8.55 -3.80 -6.71
C ARG A 33 -8.45 -4.24 -5.25
N TYR A 34 -7.37 -3.92 -4.55
CA TYR A 34 -7.19 -4.27 -3.14
C TYR A 34 -8.16 -3.51 -2.24
N GLU A 35 -8.30 -2.20 -2.44
CA GLU A 35 -9.15 -1.30 -1.65
C GLU A 35 -10.65 -1.58 -1.86
N ASN A 36 -11.02 -2.12 -3.03
CA ASN A 36 -12.39 -2.55 -3.32
C ASN A 36 -12.62 -4.06 -3.05
N GLY A 37 -11.64 -4.77 -2.48
CA GLY A 37 -11.75 -6.20 -2.17
C GLY A 37 -11.85 -7.13 -3.40
N LYS A 38 -11.65 -6.63 -4.62
CA LYS A 38 -11.69 -7.40 -5.87
C LYS A 38 -10.52 -8.37 -6.00
N THR A 39 -9.43 -8.12 -5.31
CA THR A 39 -8.25 -9.00 -5.29
C THR A 39 -7.60 -8.96 -3.92
N LYS A 40 -7.10 -10.10 -3.45
CA LYS A 40 -6.33 -10.14 -2.20
C LYS A 40 -4.89 -9.65 -2.46
N PRO A 41 -4.38 -8.70 -1.69
CA PRO A 41 -2.99 -8.27 -1.76
C PRO A 41 -2.04 -9.40 -1.29
N PRO A 42 -0.80 -9.47 -1.80
CA PRO A 42 0.21 -10.40 -1.29
C PRO A 42 0.48 -10.20 0.21
N LEU A 43 0.79 -11.28 0.94
CA LEU A 43 1.07 -11.22 2.38
C LEU A 43 2.23 -10.27 2.70
N ALA A 44 3.27 -10.25 1.86
CA ALA A 44 4.42 -9.37 2.02
C ALA A 44 4.01 -7.89 2.00
N LEU A 45 3.15 -7.50 1.04
CA LEU A 45 2.61 -6.14 0.95
C LEU A 45 1.85 -5.76 2.22
N VAL A 46 0.97 -6.65 2.71
CA VAL A 46 0.20 -6.39 3.94
C VAL A 46 1.13 -6.19 5.15
N LYS A 47 2.20 -6.98 5.26
CA LYS A 47 3.17 -6.84 6.35
C LYS A 47 3.93 -5.51 6.25
N LEU A 48 4.36 -5.13 5.05
CA LEU A 48 5.05 -3.85 4.82
C LEU A 48 4.13 -2.66 5.18
N LEU A 49 2.87 -2.67 4.72
CA LEU A 49 1.91 -1.62 5.07
C LEU A 49 1.66 -1.52 6.58
N LYS A 50 1.69 -2.63 7.33
CA LYS A 50 1.61 -2.60 8.80
C LYS A 50 2.85 -2.03 9.49
N VAL A 51 4.01 -2.12 8.86
CA VAL A 51 5.23 -1.46 9.34
C VAL A 51 5.13 0.03 9.07
N LEU A 52 4.79 0.42 7.84
CA LEU A 52 4.66 1.82 7.44
C LEU A 52 3.50 2.55 8.13
N ASP A 53 2.44 1.85 8.51
CA ASP A 53 1.40 2.43 9.35
C ASP A 53 1.94 2.84 10.74
N ARG A 54 2.88 2.08 11.30
CA ARG A 54 3.49 2.42 12.60
C ARG A 54 4.67 3.39 12.46
N HIS A 55 5.36 3.35 11.32
CA HIS A 55 6.58 4.10 11.03
C HIS A 55 6.48 4.72 9.62
N PRO A 56 5.64 5.75 9.43
CA PRO A 56 5.45 6.36 8.11
C PRO A 56 6.71 7.06 7.58
N ASP A 57 7.64 7.41 8.47
CA ASP A 57 8.97 7.95 8.16
C ASP A 57 9.83 7.02 7.30
N LEU A 58 9.60 5.69 7.38
CA LEU A 58 10.33 4.69 6.59
C LEU A 58 9.89 4.63 5.11
N LEU A 59 8.86 5.38 4.69
CA LEU A 59 8.42 5.39 3.31
C LEU A 59 9.54 5.78 2.33
N ASN A 60 10.41 6.71 2.75
CA ASN A 60 11.52 7.16 1.92
C ASN A 60 12.56 6.06 1.67
N GLU A 61 12.75 5.15 2.62
CA GLU A 61 13.62 3.98 2.43
C GLU A 61 13.03 3.02 1.39
N VAL A 62 11.71 2.82 1.41
CA VAL A 62 11.02 1.97 0.43
C VAL A 62 11.08 2.58 -0.97
N ARG A 63 10.96 3.91 -1.09
CA ARG A 63 11.05 4.62 -2.39
C ARG A 63 12.45 4.56 -3.01
N ALA A 64 13.49 4.38 -2.20
CA ALA A 64 14.89 4.38 -2.63
C ALA A 64 15.42 2.98 -2.99
N ALA A 65 14.67 1.92 -2.66
CA ALA A 65 15.01 0.53 -2.94
C ALA A 65 14.67 0.11 -4.38
#